data_AF-A0A930BV08-F1
#
_entry.id   AF-A0A930BV08-F1
#
_cell.length_a   1.000
_cell.length_b   1.000
_cell.length_c   1.000
_cell.angle_alpha   90.00
_cell.angle_beta   90.00
_cell.angle_gamma   90.00
#
_symmetry.space_group_name_H-M   'P 1'
#
loop_
_entity.id
_entity.type
_entity.pdbx_description
1 polymer ?
#
loop_
_entity_poly.entity_id
_entity_poly.type
_entity_poly.pdbx_seq_one_letter_code
_entity_poly.pdbx_strand_id
1 'polypeptide(L)'
;VLPGQPQPTQKWFETSLLQALSALDPGRPVYVEAESRKIGNLHVPEALIRQVRAGDCLNVEATLAARVDFLLRDYAYFFDLPDLLNRRLDALRTLIAGETLQRWQDYVSTADWPVLVRELLELHYDPLYRRSQDHNFTGLQHPETFATDDLSPDGIDRLAAAIVQARTAQMA
;
A
#
# COMPACT_ATOMS: atom_id res chain seq x y z
N VAL A 1 -5.68 8.73 5.34
CA VAL A 1 -5.90 10.18 5.54
C VAL A 1 -4.82 10.67 6.46
N LEU A 2 -3.94 11.53 5.98
CA LEU A 2 -2.94 12.17 6.83
C LEU A 2 -3.66 13.11 7.82
N PRO A 3 -3.29 13.12 9.11
CA PRO A 3 -3.87 14.04 10.08
C PRO A 3 -3.82 15.48 9.57
N GLY A 4 -4.97 16.17 9.63
CA GLY A 4 -5.07 17.58 9.19
C GLY A 4 -5.10 17.80 7.67
N GLN A 5 -5.03 16.75 6.85
CA GLN A 5 -5.09 16.88 5.39
C GLN A 5 -6.38 16.25 4.84
N PRO A 6 -7.43 17.04 4.59
CA PRO A 6 -8.67 16.51 4.04
C PRO A 6 -8.42 15.93 2.64
N GLN A 7 -9.10 14.83 2.32
CA GLN A 7 -9.07 14.32 0.95
C GLN A 7 -9.73 15.33 0.01
N PRO A 8 -9.25 15.44 -1.24
CA PRO A 8 -9.88 16.29 -2.25
C PRO A 8 -11.30 15.81 -2.55
N THR A 9 -12.08 16.66 -3.24
CA THR A 9 -13.35 16.21 -3.82
C THR A 9 -13.11 15.22 -4.95
N GLN A 10 -14.08 14.35 -5.24
CA GLN A 10 -14.00 13.40 -6.35
C GLN A 10 -13.66 14.10 -7.68
N LYS A 11 -14.34 15.22 -7.98
CA LYS A 11 -14.09 16.00 -9.21
C LYS A 11 -12.66 16.53 -9.28
N TRP A 12 -12.13 17.03 -8.16
CA TRP A 12 -10.76 17.54 -8.11
C TRP A 12 -9.73 16.41 -8.32
N PHE A 13 -9.95 15.28 -7.67
CA PHE A 13 -9.14 14.08 -7.84
C PHE A 13 -9.10 13.63 -9.30
N GLU A 14 -10.27 13.47 -9.95
CA GLU A 14 -10.34 13.04 -11.34
C GLU A 14 -9.72 14.06 -12.32
N THR A 15 -9.89 15.35 -12.06
CA THR A 15 -9.28 16.41 -12.88
C THR A 15 -7.75 16.34 -12.78
N SER A 16 -7.22 16.20 -11.56
CA SER A 16 -5.78 16.11 -11.31
C SER A 16 -5.18 14.84 -11.93
N LEU A 17 -5.91 13.72 -11.80
CA LEU A 17 -5.52 12.44 -12.39
C LEU A 17 -5.47 12.53 -13.92
N LEU A 18 -6.48 13.13 -14.57
CA LEU A 18 -6.47 13.32 -16.02
C LEU A 18 -5.29 14.20 -16.48
N GLN A 19 -5.00 15.28 -15.75
CA GLN A 19 -3.86 16.14 -16.06
C GLN A 19 -2.54 15.38 -15.94
N ALA A 20 -2.35 14.60 -14.87
CA ALA A 20 -1.15 13.79 -14.68
C ALA A 20 -0.99 12.75 -15.80
N LEU A 21 -2.06 12.02 -16.13
CA LEU A 21 -2.03 11.01 -17.20
C LEU A 21 -1.75 11.61 -18.57
N SER A 22 -2.30 12.81 -18.86
CA SER A 22 -2.10 13.49 -20.15
C SER A 22 -0.67 13.98 -20.36
N ALA A 23 0.12 14.10 -19.29
CA ALA A 23 1.53 14.49 -19.34
C ALA A 23 2.48 13.30 -19.51
N LEU A 24 1.98 12.06 -19.46
CA LEU A 24 2.80 10.86 -19.63
C LEU A 24 3.13 10.63 -21.10
N ASP A 25 4.33 10.12 -21.35
CA ASP A 25 4.76 9.67 -22.67
C ASP A 25 4.15 8.30 -22.99
N PRO A 26 3.29 8.17 -24.02
CA PRO A 26 2.68 6.89 -24.39
C PRO A 26 3.70 5.84 -24.86
N GLY A 27 4.91 6.24 -25.23
CA GLY A 27 6.00 5.34 -25.61
C GLY A 27 6.73 4.69 -24.43
N ARG A 28 6.41 5.06 -23.18
CA ARG A 28 7.07 4.57 -21.97
C ARG A 28 6.10 3.79 -21.08
N PRO A 29 6.58 2.74 -20.39
CA PRO A 29 5.75 2.03 -19.43
C PRO A 29 5.36 2.95 -18.27
N VAL A 30 4.11 2.84 -17.83
CA VAL A 30 3.58 3.54 -16.66
C VAL A 30 3.42 2.53 -15.54
N TYR A 31 4.16 2.73 -14.45
CA TYR A 31 4.04 1.91 -13.25
C TYR A 31 2.99 2.51 -12.33
N VAL A 32 2.14 1.64 -11.79
CA VAL A 32 1.12 1.99 -10.81
C VAL A 32 1.15 0.96 -9.69
N GLU A 33 0.85 1.39 -8.47
CA GLU A 33 0.62 0.46 -7.37
C GLU A 33 -0.65 -0.36 -7.66
N ALA A 34 -0.70 -1.58 -7.13
CA ALA A 34 -1.85 -2.47 -7.19
C ALA A 34 -2.99 -1.99 -6.26
N GLU A 35 -3.34 -0.71 -6.37
CA GLU A 35 -4.33 -0.05 -5.56
C GLU A 35 -5.73 -0.56 -5.89
N SER A 36 -6.58 -0.55 -4.88
CA SER A 36 -7.99 -0.90 -5.03
C SER A 36 -8.73 0.15 -5.86
N ARG A 37 -9.99 -0.14 -6.20
CA ARG A 37 -10.87 0.84 -6.86
C ARG A 37 -11.14 2.09 -5.98
N LYS A 38 -10.81 2.06 -4.69
CA LYS A 38 -11.18 3.11 -3.72
C LYS A 38 -10.01 3.53 -2.83
N ILE A 39 -9.64 4.81 -2.87
CA ILE A 39 -8.58 5.41 -2.06
C ILE A 39 -9.20 6.28 -0.96
N GLY A 40 -9.36 5.72 0.23
CA GLY A 40 -10.13 6.37 1.29
C GLY A 40 -11.58 6.56 0.84
N ASN A 41 -12.04 7.78 0.59
CA ASN A 41 -13.39 8.07 0.05
C ASN A 41 -13.42 8.29 -1.46
N LEU A 42 -12.27 8.34 -2.13
CA LEU A 42 -12.15 8.60 -3.56
C LEU A 42 -12.34 7.31 -4.36
N HIS A 43 -12.95 7.42 -5.53
CA HIS A 43 -13.08 6.30 -6.47
C HIS A 43 -12.14 6.51 -7.66
N VAL A 44 -11.37 5.48 -8.00
CA VAL A 44 -10.58 5.49 -9.24
C VAL A 44 -11.54 5.34 -10.43
N PRO A 45 -11.41 6.14 -11.50
CA PRO A 45 -12.26 6.02 -12.69
C PRO A 45 -12.26 4.60 -13.27
N GLU A 46 -13.44 4.13 -13.66
CA GLU A 46 -13.63 2.75 -14.13
C GLU A 46 -12.75 2.42 -15.34
N ALA A 47 -12.58 3.38 -16.25
CA ALA A 47 -11.70 3.22 -17.41
C ALA A 47 -10.25 2.97 -17.02
N LEU A 48 -9.75 3.66 -15.98
CA LEU A 48 -8.37 3.51 -15.51
C LEU A 48 -8.20 2.20 -14.74
N ILE A 49 -9.05 1.92 -13.75
CA ILE A 49 -8.89 0.74 -12.90
C ILE A 49 -8.95 -0.57 -13.71
N ARG A 50 -9.73 -0.60 -14.80
CA ARG A 50 -9.74 -1.73 -15.73
C ARG A 50 -8.41 -1.96 -16.42
N GLN A 51 -7.71 -0.89 -16.82
CA GLN A 51 -6.38 -1.01 -17.43
C GLN A 51 -5.33 -1.43 -16.41
N VAL A 52 -5.38 -0.85 -15.20
CA VAL A 52 -4.49 -1.21 -14.09
C VAL A 52 -4.59 -2.71 -13.76
N ARG A 53 -5.82 -3.25 -13.68
CA ARG A 53 -6.06 -4.67 -13.37
C ARG A 53 -5.66 -5.64 -14.48
N ALA A 54 -5.67 -5.18 -15.73
CA ALA A 54 -5.30 -5.97 -16.90
C ALA A 54 -3.80 -5.90 -17.21
N GLY A 55 -3.05 -5.01 -16.56
CA GLY A 55 -1.62 -4.82 -16.78
C GLY A 55 -0.77 -5.97 -16.24
N ASP A 56 0.48 -6.03 -16.73
CA ASP A 56 1.51 -6.89 -16.19
C ASP A 56 1.73 -6.56 -14.70
N CYS A 57 1.80 -7.59 -13.86
CA CYS A 57 2.00 -7.42 -12.43
C CYS A 57 3.42 -7.83 -12.04
N LEU A 58 4.08 -6.95 -11.28
CA LEU A 58 5.36 -7.21 -10.64
C LEU A 58 5.12 -7.31 -9.14
N ASN A 59 5.69 -8.34 -8.50
CA ASN A 59 5.54 -8.56 -7.08
C ASN A 59 6.80 -8.09 -6.34
N VAL A 60 6.66 -7.16 -5.40
CA VAL A 60 7.74 -6.77 -4.48
C VAL A 60 7.54 -7.53 -3.18
N GLU A 61 8.40 -8.50 -2.93
CA GLU A 61 8.33 -9.33 -1.72
C GLU A 61 9.34 -8.83 -0.68
N ALA A 62 8.90 -7.88 0.14
CA ALA A 62 9.70 -7.37 1.24
C ALA A 62 9.56 -8.24 2.49
N THR A 63 10.66 -8.49 3.21
CA THR A 63 10.59 -9.20 4.50
C THR A 63 9.71 -8.44 5.49
N LEU A 64 9.07 -9.18 6.41
CA LEU A 64 8.23 -8.58 7.44
C LEU A 64 8.98 -7.55 8.29
N ALA A 65 10.26 -7.80 8.60
CA ALA A 65 11.11 -6.86 9.32
C ALA A 65 11.27 -5.54 8.55
N ALA A 66 11.62 -5.62 7.26
CA ALA A 66 11.78 -4.43 6.40
C ALA A 66 10.47 -3.63 6.29
N ARG A 67 9.33 -4.32 6.19
CA ARG A 67 7.99 -3.70 6.14
C ARG A 67 7.65 -2.97 7.44
N VAL A 68 7.93 -3.59 8.59
CA VAL A 68 7.74 -2.96 9.91
C VAL A 68 8.62 -1.71 10.03
N ASP A 69 9.92 -1.82 9.74
CA ASP A 69 10.86 -0.69 9.81
C ASP A 69 10.50 0.45 8.85
N PHE A 70 9.99 0.12 7.66
CA PHE A 70 9.46 1.10 6.72
C PHE A 70 8.24 1.84 7.28
N LEU A 71 7.24 1.10 7.77
CA LEU A 71 6.01 1.69 8.27
C LEU A 71 6.23 2.51 9.55
N LEU A 72 7.14 2.09 10.43
CA LEU A 72 7.48 2.87 11.62
C LEU A 72 8.05 4.25 11.25
N ARG A 73 8.80 4.35 10.15
CA ARG A 73 9.31 5.63 9.64
C ARG A 73 8.21 6.45 8.96
N ASP A 74 7.46 5.83 8.06
CA ASP A 74 6.47 6.51 7.23
C ASP A 74 5.25 7.00 8.04
N TYR A 75 4.90 6.26 9.10
CA TYR A 75 3.77 6.55 9.98
C TYR A 75 4.19 7.10 11.35
N ALA A 76 5.43 7.60 11.51
CA ALA A 76 5.96 8.09 12.79
C ALA A 76 5.05 9.13 13.48
N TYR A 77 4.29 9.91 12.71
CA TYR A 77 3.34 10.89 13.22
C TYR A 77 2.20 10.29 14.08
N PHE A 78 1.94 8.98 13.98
CA PHE A 78 0.96 8.32 14.86
C PHE A 78 1.47 8.10 16.28
N PHE A 79 2.78 8.08 16.50
CA PHE A 79 3.36 7.83 17.82
C PHE A 79 3.03 8.96 18.80
N ASP A 80 2.88 10.19 18.29
CA ASP A 80 2.47 11.36 19.07
C ASP A 80 0.93 11.54 19.14
N LEU A 81 0.16 10.64 18.51
CA LEU A 81 -1.30 10.73 18.39
C LEU A 81 -2.02 9.43 18.80
N PRO A 82 -1.79 8.90 20.01
CA PRO A 82 -2.36 7.62 20.45
C PRO A 82 -3.89 7.61 20.46
N ASP A 83 -4.54 8.71 20.82
CA ASP A 83 -6.01 8.83 20.79
C ASP A 83 -6.59 8.78 19.37
N LEU A 84 -5.85 9.29 18.40
CA LEU A 84 -6.24 9.18 17.00
C LEU A 84 -6.10 7.74 16.53
N LEU A 85 -4.98 7.09 16.86
CA LEU A 85 -4.72 5.70 16.49
C LEU A 85 -5.75 4.75 17.12
N ASN A 86 -6.04 4.88 18.42
CA ASN A 86 -7.05 4.07 19.10
C ASN A 86 -8.43 4.19 18.45
N ARG A 87 -8.86 5.40 18.06
CA ARG A 87 -10.11 5.59 17.30
C ARG A 87 -10.09 4.91 15.93
N ARG A 88 -8.93 4.79 15.28
CA ARG A 88 -8.79 4.05 14.02
C ARG A 88 -8.86 2.54 14.26
N LEU A 89 -8.22 2.03 15.30
CA LEU A 89 -8.30 0.63 15.70
C LEU A 89 -9.75 0.25 16.06
N ASP A 90 -10.48 1.09 16.77
CA ASP A 90 -11.88 0.85 17.13
C ASP A 90 -12.79 0.65 15.91
N ALA A 91 -12.49 1.30 14.79
CA ALA A 91 -13.24 1.11 13.55
C ALA A 91 -13.09 -0.31 12.96
N LEU A 92 -12.09 -1.07 13.41
CA LEU A 92 -11.84 -2.45 12.99
C LEU A 92 -12.58 -3.48 13.85
N ARG A 93 -13.33 -3.06 14.88
CA ARG A 93 -14.05 -3.95 15.81
C ARG A 93 -15.03 -4.92 15.14
N THR A 94 -15.53 -4.59 13.95
CA THR A 94 -16.42 -5.47 13.17
C THR A 94 -15.66 -6.49 12.31
N LEU A 95 -14.34 -6.32 12.16
CA LEU A 95 -13.48 -7.11 11.28
C LEU A 95 -12.50 -8.00 12.06
N ILE A 96 -12.19 -7.63 13.31
CA ILE A 96 -11.18 -8.27 14.15
C ILE A 96 -11.79 -8.70 15.48
N ALA A 97 -11.30 -9.81 16.05
CA ALA A 97 -11.74 -10.30 17.34
C ALA A 97 -11.50 -9.26 18.46
N GLY A 98 -12.43 -9.18 19.42
CA GLY A 98 -12.35 -8.19 20.50
C GLY A 98 -11.09 -8.30 21.36
N GLU A 99 -10.59 -9.50 21.60
CA GLU A 99 -9.34 -9.74 22.33
C GLU A 99 -8.12 -9.19 21.58
N THR A 100 -8.02 -9.45 20.27
CA THR A 100 -6.96 -8.89 19.43
C THR A 100 -7.00 -7.37 19.42
N LEU A 101 -8.20 -6.79 19.30
CA LEU A 101 -8.37 -5.33 19.34
C LEU A 101 -7.90 -4.73 20.67
N GLN A 102 -8.27 -5.36 21.80
CA GLN A 102 -7.81 -4.92 23.11
C GLN A 102 -6.28 -4.99 23.22
N ARG A 103 -5.68 -6.09 22.77
CA ARG A 103 -4.22 -6.26 22.78
C ARG A 103 -3.52 -5.17 21.95
N TRP A 104 -4.08 -4.79 20.81
CA TRP A 104 -3.54 -3.69 20.01
C TRP A 104 -3.62 -2.34 20.73
N GLN A 105 -4.72 -2.07 21.43
CA GLN A 105 -4.85 -0.85 22.25
C GLN A 105 -3.84 -0.84 23.41
N ASP A 106 -3.54 -2.01 23.98
CA ASP A 106 -2.52 -2.14 25.01
C ASP A 106 -1.11 -1.83 24.46
N TYR A 107 -0.78 -2.28 23.23
CA TYR A 107 0.47 -1.91 22.56
C TYR A 107 0.56 -0.40 22.30
N VAL A 108 -0.54 0.26 21.92
CA VAL A 108 -0.59 1.73 21.82
C VAL A 108 -0.28 2.39 23.16
N SER A 109 -0.85 1.87 24.26
CA SER A 109 -0.65 2.45 25.60
C SER A 109 0.77 2.28 26.13
N THR A 110 1.45 1.21 25.72
CA THR A 110 2.83 0.87 26.13
C THR A 110 3.88 1.32 25.11
N ALA A 111 3.46 1.96 24.01
CA ALA A 111 4.29 2.37 22.88
C ALA A 111 5.08 1.21 22.24
N ASP A 112 4.52 -0.01 22.24
CA ASP A 112 5.10 -1.17 21.55
C ASP A 112 4.73 -1.18 20.05
N TRP A 113 5.22 -0.17 19.35
CA TRP A 113 4.90 0.06 17.94
C TRP A 113 5.35 -1.06 17.00
N PRO A 114 6.56 -1.65 17.14
CA PRO A 114 6.99 -2.72 16.24
C PRO A 114 6.07 -3.94 16.32
N VAL A 115 5.62 -4.31 17.53
CA VAL A 115 4.70 -5.45 17.71
C VAL A 115 3.31 -5.11 17.17
N LEU A 116 2.80 -3.90 17.42
CA LEU A 116 1.53 -3.44 16.88
C LEU A 116 1.51 -3.49 15.34
N VAL A 117 2.53 -2.91 14.69
CA VAL A 117 2.62 -2.87 13.22
C VAL A 117 2.70 -4.28 12.65
N ARG A 118 3.51 -5.16 13.25
CA ARG A 118 3.60 -6.57 12.86
C ARG A 118 2.24 -7.25 12.88
N GLU A 119 1.51 -7.18 13.99
CA GLU A 119 0.20 -7.84 14.11
C GLU A 119 -0.83 -7.22 13.15
N LEU A 120 -0.82 -5.90 12.95
CA LEU A 120 -1.69 -5.24 11.97
C LEU A 120 -1.44 -5.77 10.55
N LEU A 121 -0.18 -5.96 10.16
CA LEU A 121 0.17 -6.54 8.86
C LEU A 121 -0.34 -7.98 8.74
N GLU A 122 0.06 -8.85 9.65
CA GLU A 122 -0.18 -10.29 9.52
C GLU A 122 -1.65 -10.67 9.71
N LEU A 123 -2.35 -10.02 10.65
CA LEU A 123 -3.69 -10.41 11.07
C LEU A 123 -4.81 -9.63 10.35
N HIS A 124 -4.50 -8.47 9.77
CA HIS A 124 -5.52 -7.63 9.13
C HIS A 124 -5.19 -7.30 7.68
N TYR A 125 -4.06 -6.65 7.41
CA TYR A 125 -3.80 -6.11 6.07
C TYR A 125 -3.40 -7.19 5.07
N ASP A 126 -2.47 -8.08 5.39
CA ASP A 126 -1.98 -9.11 4.45
C ASP A 126 -3.09 -10.05 3.97
N PRO A 127 -3.98 -10.59 4.84
CA PRO A 127 -5.09 -11.41 4.38
C PRO A 127 -6.04 -10.67 3.44
N LEU A 128 -6.31 -9.38 3.71
CA LEU A 128 -7.18 -8.54 2.89
C LEU A 128 -6.56 -8.22 1.54
N TYR A 129 -5.27 -7.90 1.51
CA TYR A 129 -4.54 -7.63 0.27
C TYR A 129 -4.49 -8.87 -0.61
N ARG A 130 -4.11 -10.05 -0.08
CA ARG A 130 -4.09 -11.30 -0.85
C ARG A 130 -5.44 -11.61 -1.46
N ARG A 131 -6.51 -11.55 -0.67
CA ARG A 131 -7.89 -11.78 -1.17
C ARG A 131 -8.27 -10.80 -2.27
N SER A 132 -7.96 -9.51 -2.10
CA SER A 132 -8.26 -8.50 -3.11
C SER A 132 -7.45 -8.73 -4.40
N GLN A 133 -6.17 -9.06 -4.26
CA GLN A 133 -5.24 -9.29 -5.35
C GLN A 133 -5.65 -10.49 -6.20
N ASP A 134 -5.92 -11.64 -5.55
CA ASP A 134 -6.35 -12.88 -6.19
C ASP A 134 -7.61 -12.71 -7.06
N HIS A 135 -8.53 -11.84 -6.65
CA HIS A 135 -9.77 -11.61 -7.37
C HIS A 135 -9.67 -10.54 -8.48
N ASN A 136 -8.76 -9.58 -8.35
CA ASN A 136 -8.80 -8.37 -9.17
C ASN A 136 -7.69 -8.26 -10.21
N PHE A 137 -6.56 -8.97 -10.05
CA PHE A 137 -5.40 -8.82 -10.93
C PHE A 137 -5.05 -10.16 -11.57
N THR A 138 -5.38 -10.31 -12.85
CA THR A 138 -5.10 -11.56 -13.58
C THR A 138 -3.61 -11.83 -13.75
N GLY A 139 -2.79 -10.76 -13.79
CA GLY A 139 -1.33 -10.86 -13.89
C GLY A 139 -0.63 -11.37 -12.62
N LEU A 140 -1.32 -11.45 -11.48
CA LEU A 140 -0.74 -11.93 -10.21
C LEU A 140 -0.72 -13.47 -10.08
N GLN A 141 -1.16 -14.21 -11.10
CA GLN A 141 -1.06 -15.68 -11.05
C GLN A 141 0.39 -16.18 -11.14
N HIS A 142 1.26 -15.47 -11.88
CA HIS A 142 2.69 -15.78 -12.02
C HIS A 142 3.51 -14.49 -12.15
N PRO A 143 3.55 -13.63 -11.12
CA PRO A 143 4.24 -12.36 -11.22
C PRO A 143 5.75 -12.58 -11.17
N GLU A 144 6.48 -11.74 -11.88
CA GLU A 144 7.92 -11.60 -11.64
C GLU A 144 8.13 -11.03 -10.24
N THR A 145 8.82 -11.77 -9.38
CA THR A 145 9.01 -11.41 -7.98
C THR A 145 10.39 -10.82 -7.74
N PHE A 146 10.42 -9.67 -7.09
CA PHE A 146 11.62 -8.97 -6.64
C PHE A 146 11.63 -8.97 -5.11
N ALA A 147 12.42 -9.85 -4.52
CA ALA A 147 12.56 -9.95 -3.08
C ALA A 147 13.51 -8.87 -2.53
N THR A 148 13.20 -8.33 -1.34
CA THR A 148 14.07 -7.39 -0.64
C THR A 148 13.95 -7.54 0.88
N ASP A 149 15.04 -7.31 1.60
CA ASP A 149 15.05 -7.13 3.05
C ASP A 149 15.37 -5.69 3.47
N ASP A 150 15.45 -4.77 2.50
CA ASP A 150 15.79 -3.37 2.71
C ASP A 150 14.80 -2.46 1.98
N LEU A 151 14.03 -1.71 2.77
CA LEU A 151 13.13 -0.65 2.31
C LEU A 151 13.61 0.74 2.77
N SER A 152 14.91 0.91 3.05
CA SER A 152 15.54 2.22 3.15
C SER A 152 15.48 2.94 1.78
N PRO A 153 15.70 4.27 1.72
CA PRO A 153 15.79 4.98 0.45
C PRO A 153 16.76 4.32 -0.55
N ASP A 154 17.95 3.94 -0.10
CA ASP A 154 18.94 3.27 -0.94
C ASP A 154 18.48 1.87 -1.37
N GLY A 155 17.80 1.13 -0.49
CA GLY A 155 17.22 -0.17 -0.81
C GLY A 155 16.15 -0.08 -1.89
N ILE A 156 15.28 0.93 -1.80
CA ILE A 156 14.24 1.22 -2.79
C ILE A 156 14.87 1.59 -4.13
N ASP A 157 15.90 2.44 -4.16
CA ASP A 157 16.59 2.82 -5.39
C ASP A 157 17.24 1.61 -6.09
N ARG A 158 17.89 0.72 -5.32
CA ARG A 158 18.47 -0.53 -5.86
C ARG A 158 17.38 -1.45 -6.44
N LEU A 159 16.28 -1.61 -5.73
CA LEU A 159 15.15 -2.43 -6.17
C LEU A 159 14.52 -1.86 -7.46
N ALA A 160 14.31 -0.56 -7.52
CA ALA A 160 13.77 0.12 -8.69
C ALA A 160 14.68 -0.06 -9.91
N ALA A 161 16.00 0.07 -9.74
CA ALA A 161 16.97 -0.17 -10.81
C ALA A 161 16.91 -1.62 -11.33
N ALA A 162 16.79 -2.60 -10.44
CA ALA A 162 16.65 -4.01 -10.80
C ALA A 162 15.38 -4.28 -11.62
N ILE A 163 14.25 -3.69 -11.21
CA ILE A 163 12.97 -3.79 -11.93
C ILE A 163 13.10 -3.21 -13.35
N VAL A 164 13.69 -2.01 -13.48
CA VAL A 164 13.88 -1.35 -14.79
C VAL A 164 14.80 -2.19 -15.69
N GLN A 165 15.87 -2.75 -15.14
CA GLN A 165 16.81 -3.59 -15.89
C GLN A 165 16.13 -4.87 -16.40
N ALA A 166 15.35 -5.54 -15.56
CA ALA A 166 14.59 -6.73 -15.92
C ALA A 166 13.59 -6.44 -17.06
N ARG A 167 12.84 -5.35 -16.96
CA ARG A 167 11.88 -4.94 -18.01
C ARG A 167 12.54 -4.55 -19.31
N THR A 168 13.67 -3.84 -19.25
CA THR A 168 14.44 -3.49 -20.45
C THR A 168 14.93 -4.73 -21.18
N ALA A 169 15.39 -5.75 -20.45
CA ALA A 169 15.84 -7.01 -21.02
C ALA A 169 14.69 -7.85 -21.65
N GLN A 170 13.45 -7.69 -21.17
CA GLN A 170 12.27 -8.36 -21.72
C GLN A 170 11.70 -7.66 -22.97
N MET A 171 11.95 -6.35 -23.13
CA MET A 171 11.44 -5.54 -24.24
C MET A 171 12.40 -5.45 -25.43
N ALA A 172 13.66 -5.85 -25.26
CA ALA A 172 14.71 -5.87 -26.28
C ALA A 172 14.78 -7.22 -27.00
#